data_AF-A0ABD2NAN8-F1
#
_entry.id   AF-A0ABD2NAN8-F1
#
_cell.length_a   1.000
_cell.length_b   1.000
_cell.length_c   1.000
_cell.angle_alpha   90.00
_cell.angle_beta   90.00
_cell.angle_gamma   90.00
#
_symmetry.space_group_name_H-M   'P 1'
#
loop_
_entity.id
_entity.type
_entity.pdbx_description
1 polymer ?
#
loop_
_entity_poly.entity_id
_entity_poly.type
_entity_poly.pdbx_seq_one_letter_code
_entity_poly.pdbx_strand_id
1 'polypeptide(L)'
;IPYGVCDGIYVGQTRRWLDTRIGEHKKDCRDEEEKCGLSKHAIQTGHRMKFEEVEILLTEKNDNGKMFLEAAKIGEFYDSINVQTDLRSISTFDCNIRNQIKGREDERGRLDQHNNVT
;
A
#
# COMPACT_ATOMS: atom_id res chain seq x y z
N ILE A 1 7.25 -2.97 0.42
CA ILE A 1 8.63 -2.56 0.78
C ILE A 1 8.55 -1.72 2.03
N PRO A 2 8.88 -2.29 3.20
CA PRO A 2 8.85 -1.58 4.48
C PRO A 2 10.03 -0.61 4.64
N TYR A 3 9.86 0.35 5.55
CA TYR A 3 10.90 1.29 5.97
C TYR A 3 11.54 0.87 7.30
N GLY A 4 12.79 1.30 7.50
CA GLY A 4 13.52 1.02 8.75
C GLY A 4 13.45 2.12 9.80
N VAL A 5 13.05 3.33 9.42
CA VAL A 5 13.06 4.53 10.28
C VAL A 5 11.66 5.15 10.46
N CYS A 6 10.76 4.93 9.50
CA CYS A 6 9.34 5.30 9.61
C CYS A 6 8.46 4.07 9.35
N ASP A 7 7.19 4.15 9.75
CA ASP A 7 6.22 3.06 9.58
C ASP A 7 5.63 2.99 8.16
N GLY A 8 6.13 3.83 7.24
CA GLY A 8 5.67 3.87 5.86
C GLY A 8 5.87 2.53 5.14
N ILE A 9 4.91 2.17 4.28
CA ILE A 9 5.02 0.99 3.41
C ILE A 9 4.75 1.40 1.97
N TYR A 10 5.61 0.98 1.05
CA TYR A 10 5.31 1.06 -0.38
C TYR A 10 4.80 -0.28 -0.90
N VAL A 11 3.65 -0.26 -1.55
CA VAL A 11 3.08 -1.42 -2.26
C VAL A 11 3.22 -1.17 -3.75
N GLY A 12 3.65 -2.16 -4.52
CA GLY A 12 3.78 -2.01 -5.97
C GLY A 12 3.58 -3.33 -6.68
N GLN A 13 3.16 -3.27 -7.94
CA GLN A 13 3.17 -4.45 -8.83
C GLN A 13 4.42 -4.52 -9.70
N THR A 14 4.76 -5.73 -10.17
CA THR A 14 5.82 -5.93 -11.16
C THR A 14 5.49 -7.07 -12.12
N ARG A 15 5.90 -6.91 -13.38
CA ARG A 15 5.95 -8.00 -14.37
C ARG A 15 7.37 -8.55 -14.55
N ARG A 16 8.36 -7.90 -13.94
CA ARG A 16 9.77 -8.33 -13.94
C ARG A 16 10.02 -9.24 -12.75
N TRP A 17 11.14 -9.96 -12.80
CA TRP A 17 11.66 -10.64 -11.62
C TRP A 17 11.77 -9.65 -10.45
N LEU A 18 11.45 -10.12 -9.25
CA LEU A 18 11.41 -9.28 -8.05
C LEU A 18 12.73 -8.56 -7.84
N ASP A 19 13.85 -9.26 -7.96
CA ASP A 19 15.20 -8.71 -7.81
C ASP A 19 15.51 -7.60 -8.82
N THR A 20 15.03 -7.75 -10.06
CA THR A 20 15.16 -6.71 -11.08
C THR A 20 14.41 -5.45 -10.66
N ARG A 21 13.17 -5.61 -10.17
CA ARG A 21 12.35 -4.46 -9.72
C ARG A 21 12.95 -3.79 -8.48
N ILE A 22 13.49 -4.56 -7.55
CA ILE A 22 14.22 -4.04 -6.39
C ILE A 22 15.45 -3.26 -6.86
N GLY A 23 16.21 -3.78 -7.82
CA GLY A 23 17.38 -3.12 -8.40
C GLY A 23 17.03 -1.79 -9.08
N GLU A 24 15.91 -1.74 -9.81
CA GLU A 24 15.36 -0.51 -10.39
C GLU A 24 15.04 0.52 -9.30
N HIS A 25 14.32 0.14 -8.23
CA HIS A 25 14.01 1.05 -7.14
C HIS A 25 15.25 1.53 -6.38
N LYS A 26 16.24 0.65 -6.15
CA LYS A 26 17.55 1.02 -5.58
C LYS A 26 18.25 2.06 -6.45
N LYS A 27 18.20 1.87 -7.77
CA LYS A 27 18.76 2.81 -8.74
C LYS A 27 18.03 4.15 -8.71
N ASP A 28 16.69 4.15 -8.78
CA ASP A 28 15.88 5.37 -8.75
C ASP A 28 16.14 6.20 -7.47
N CYS A 29 16.26 5.54 -6.31
CA CYS A 29 16.62 6.24 -5.07
C CYS A 29 18.04 6.81 -5.08
N ARG A 30 19.01 6.08 -5.63
CA ARG A 30 20.42 6.51 -5.67
C ARG A 30 20.64 7.64 -6.67
N ASP A 31 19.97 7.57 -7.80
CA ASP A 31 20.09 8.54 -8.89
C ASP A 31 19.10 9.73 -8.70
N GLU A 32 18.42 9.78 -7.55
CA GLU A 32 17.46 10.81 -7.15
C GLU A 32 16.29 11.02 -8.14
N GLU A 33 15.82 9.94 -8.76
CA GLU A 33 14.71 9.96 -9.71
C GLU A 33 13.36 9.70 -9.01
N GLU A 34 12.48 10.71 -8.96
CA GLU A 34 11.15 10.63 -8.34
C GLU A 34 10.10 9.86 -9.20
N LYS A 35 10.44 8.66 -9.70
CA LYS A 35 9.54 7.86 -10.56
C LYS A 35 8.34 7.24 -9.85
N CYS A 36 8.40 7.08 -8.53
CA CYS A 36 7.31 6.48 -7.76
C CYS A 36 7.28 7.02 -6.33
N GLY A 37 6.22 6.69 -5.57
CA GLY A 37 6.09 7.12 -4.17
C GLY A 37 7.24 6.70 -3.29
N LEU A 38 7.79 5.52 -3.54
CA LEU A 38 8.97 5.04 -2.85
C LEU A 38 10.18 5.95 -3.05
N SER A 39 10.58 6.21 -4.31
CA SER A 39 11.79 6.99 -4.56
C SER A 39 11.60 8.45 -4.16
N LYS A 40 10.42 9.02 -4.43
CA LYS A 40 10.05 10.36 -3.99
C LYS A 40 10.14 10.53 -2.48
N HIS A 41 9.56 9.62 -1.70
CA HIS A 41 9.63 9.70 -0.23
C HIS A 41 11.08 9.54 0.25
N ALA A 42 11.81 8.56 -0.27
CA ALA A 42 13.21 8.33 0.12
C ALA A 42 14.09 9.57 -0.12
N ILE A 43 13.91 10.26 -1.26
CA ILE A 43 14.65 11.49 -1.60
C ILE A 43 14.24 12.64 -0.66
N GLN A 44 12.94 12.86 -0.47
CA GLN A 44 12.45 14.02 0.30
C GLN A 44 12.71 13.92 1.80
N THR A 45 12.74 12.71 2.35
CA THR A 45 12.95 12.47 3.78
C THR A 45 14.37 12.06 4.13
N GLY A 46 15.18 11.69 3.13
CA GLY A 46 16.49 11.08 3.33
C GLY A 46 16.43 9.66 3.92
N HIS A 47 15.23 9.07 4.04
CA HIS A 47 15.07 7.73 4.58
C HIS A 47 15.57 6.64 3.63
N ARG A 48 16.04 5.52 4.21
CA ARG A 48 16.46 4.33 3.46
C ARG A 48 15.41 3.24 3.54
N MET A 49 15.05 2.70 2.37
CA MET A 49 14.19 1.53 2.25
C MET A 49 14.89 0.26 2.73
N LYS A 50 14.14 -0.66 3.34
CA LYS A 50 14.60 -2.02 3.63
C LYS A 50 14.30 -2.92 2.44
N PHE A 51 15.14 -2.83 1.42
CA PHE A 51 14.97 -3.61 0.20
C PHE A 51 15.18 -5.13 0.41
N GLU A 52 15.79 -5.50 1.53
CA GLU A 52 16.03 -6.89 1.94
C GLU A 52 14.81 -7.50 2.64
N GLU A 53 13.85 -6.68 3.07
CA GLU A 53 12.60 -7.09 3.73
C GLU A 53 11.39 -6.99 2.77
N VAL A 54 11.62 -7.15 1.47
CA VAL A 54 10.55 -7.13 0.46
C VAL A 54 9.82 -8.46 0.42
N GLU A 55 8.48 -8.41 0.45
CA GLU A 55 7.61 -9.58 0.40
C GLU A 55 6.69 -9.55 -0.82
N ILE A 56 6.40 -10.72 -1.39
CA ILE A 56 5.33 -10.91 -2.37
C ILE A 56 4.03 -11.16 -1.61
N LEU A 57 3.15 -10.16 -1.60
CA LEU A 57 1.86 -10.26 -0.90
C LEU A 57 0.86 -11.16 -1.64
N LEU A 58 0.81 -11.02 -2.97
CA LEU A 58 -0.14 -11.71 -3.85
C LEU A 58 0.46 -11.90 -5.24
N THR A 59 -0.08 -12.87 -5.99
CA THR A 59 0.29 -13.13 -7.39
C THR A 59 -0.96 -13.26 -8.25
N GLU A 60 -0.96 -12.61 -9.42
CA GLU A 60 -2.03 -12.70 -10.40
C GLU A 60 -1.42 -12.69 -11.81
N LYS A 61 -2.03 -13.39 -12.77
CA LYS A 61 -1.59 -13.43 -14.16
C LYS A 61 -2.20 -12.29 -14.96
N ASN A 62 -3.48 -11.99 -14.71
CA ASN A 62 -4.22 -10.93 -15.39
C ASN A 62 -3.80 -9.55 -14.90
N ASP A 63 -3.47 -8.64 -15.82
CA ASP A 63 -3.03 -7.29 -15.49
C ASP A 63 -4.12 -6.44 -14.81
N ASN A 64 -5.39 -6.61 -15.20
CA ASN A 64 -6.51 -5.94 -14.51
C ASN A 64 -6.65 -6.46 -13.08
N GLY A 65 -6.43 -7.76 -12.87
CA GLY A 65 -6.44 -8.36 -11.54
C GLY A 65 -5.30 -7.82 -10.68
N LYS A 66 -4.07 -7.70 -11.22
CA LYS A 66 -2.94 -7.09 -10.50
C LYS A 66 -3.24 -5.65 -10.09
N MET A 67 -3.83 -4.85 -10.97
CA MET A 67 -4.20 -3.46 -10.67
C MET A 67 -5.24 -3.38 -9.54
N PHE A 68 -6.24 -4.27 -9.56
CA PHE A 68 -7.22 -4.37 -8.49
C PHE A 68 -6.58 -4.79 -7.16
N LEU A 69 -5.72 -5.81 -7.17
CA LEU A 69 -5.03 -6.31 -5.98
C LEU A 69 -4.07 -5.28 -5.39
N GLU A 70 -3.36 -4.53 -6.24
CA GLU A 70 -2.50 -3.42 -5.82
C GLU A 70 -3.33 -2.33 -5.12
N ALA A 71 -4.44 -1.90 -5.73
CA ALA A 71 -5.33 -0.91 -5.13
C ALA A 71 -5.93 -1.41 -3.79
N ALA A 72 -6.39 -2.65 -3.73
CA ALA A 72 -6.92 -3.25 -2.51
C ALA A 72 -5.86 -3.29 -1.40
N LYS A 73 -4.63 -3.73 -1.71
CA LYS A 73 -3.54 -3.79 -0.73
C LYS A 73 -3.09 -2.41 -0.28
N ILE A 74 -3.03 -1.43 -1.17
CA ILE A 74 -2.78 -0.03 -0.78
C ILE A 74 -3.85 0.45 0.21
N GLY A 75 -5.12 0.10 0.00
CA GLY A 75 -6.23 0.45 0.90
C GLY A 75 -6.19 -0.26 2.26
N GLU A 76 -5.55 -1.42 2.36
CA GLU A 76 -5.36 -2.16 3.62
C GLU A 76 -4.27 -1.56 4.51
N PHE A 77 -3.24 -0.92 3.92
CA PHE A 77 -2.15 -0.31 4.69
C PHE A 77 -2.41 1.18 4.94
N TYR A 78 -2.71 1.51 6.19
CA TYR A 78 -2.94 2.90 6.62
C TYR A 78 -1.73 3.81 6.34
N ASP A 79 -0.51 3.28 6.49
CA ASP A 79 0.76 4.00 6.27
C ASP A 79 1.32 3.83 4.85
N SER A 80 0.45 3.58 3.86
CA SER A 80 0.87 3.45 2.47
C SER A 80 1.42 4.78 1.91
N ILE A 81 2.65 4.76 1.43
CA ILE A 81 3.32 5.93 0.83
C ILE A 81 3.13 6.02 -0.69
N ASN A 82 2.25 5.19 -1.26
CA ASN A 82 1.93 5.21 -2.68
C ASN A 82 1.43 6.60 -3.11
N VAL A 83 1.99 7.16 -4.19
CA VAL A 83 1.42 8.37 -4.80
C VAL A 83 0.11 7.95 -5.48
N GLN A 84 -1.02 8.35 -4.91
CA GLN A 84 -2.35 8.07 -5.46
C GLN A 84 -2.67 8.95 -6.68
N THR A 85 -1.82 8.97 -7.71
CA THR A 85 -2.12 9.70 -8.94
C THR A 85 -3.29 9.07 -9.70
N ASP A 86 -3.42 7.74 -9.65
CA ASP A 86 -4.35 7.00 -10.53
C ASP A 86 -5.69 6.60 -9.86
N LEU A 87 -5.84 6.77 -8.55
CA LEU A 87 -7.11 6.49 -7.84
C LEU A 87 -8.16 7.59 -7.98
N ARG A 88 -7.83 8.76 -8.57
CA ARG A 88 -8.82 9.84 -8.75
C ARG A 88 -10.01 9.41 -9.61
N SER A 89 -9.78 8.49 -10.56
CA SER A 89 -10.83 7.91 -11.41
C SER A 89 -11.72 6.88 -10.70
N ILE A 90 -11.31 6.39 -9.52
CA ILE A 90 -12.04 5.39 -8.69
C ILE A 90 -12.65 6.07 -7.44
N SER A 91 -12.52 7.39 -7.30
CA SER A 91 -12.95 8.15 -6.11
C SER A 91 -14.43 7.99 -5.72
N THR A 92 -15.30 7.55 -6.63
CA THR A 92 -16.72 7.29 -6.33
C THR A 92 -16.96 5.94 -5.63
N PHE A 93 -16.09 4.94 -5.81
CA PHE A 93 -16.23 3.63 -5.15
C PHE A 93 -15.62 3.60 -3.74
N ASP A 94 -14.58 4.41 -3.53
CA ASP A 94 -13.80 4.48 -2.30
C ASP A 94 -14.63 4.97 -1.09
N CYS A 95 -15.54 5.92 -1.30
CA CYS A 95 -16.44 6.41 -0.25
C CYS A 95 -17.44 5.33 0.18
N ASN A 96 -17.97 4.55 -0.76
CA ASN A 96 -18.97 3.51 -0.48
C ASN A 96 -18.37 2.34 0.31
N ILE A 97 -17.14 1.92 -0.01
CA ILE A 97 -16.48 0.84 0.73
C ILE A 97 -16.07 1.33 2.13
N ARG A 98 -15.49 2.53 2.26
CA ARG A 98 -15.14 3.10 3.58
C ARG A 98 -16.36 3.23 4.50
N ASN A 99 -17.51 3.64 3.97
CA ASN A 99 -18.74 3.75 4.76
C ASN A 99 -19.30 2.37 5.17
N GLN A 100 -19.15 1.34 4.34
CA GLN A 100 -19.59 -0.03 4.68
C GLN A 100 -18.69 -0.70 5.73
N ILE A 101 -17.38 -0.40 5.76
CA ILE A 101 -16.46 -0.96 6.76
C ILE A 101 -16.72 -0.30 8.12
N LYS A 102 -16.83 1.04 8.18
CA LYS A 102 -17.13 1.76 9.43
C LYS A 102 -18.44 1.31 10.07
N GLY A 103 -19.50 1.15 9.28
CA GLY A 103 -20.79 0.66 9.79
C GLY A 103 -20.73 -0.73 10.44
N ARG A 104 -19.83 -1.61 9.98
CA ARG A 104 -19.66 -2.98 10.53
C ARG A 104 -18.76 -3.04 11.77
N GLU A 105 -17.94 -2.02 12.01
CA GLU A 105 -17.13 -1.91 13.24
C GLU A 105 -17.95 -1.34 14.38
N ASP A 106 -18.79 -0.33 14.09
CA ASP A 106 -19.71 0.27 15.06
C ASP A 106 -20.78 -0.73 15.57
N GLU A 107 -21.27 -1.63 14.70
CA GLU A 107 -22.21 -2.69 15.10
C GLU A 107 -21.57 -3.77 15.99
N ARG A 108 -20.30 -4.12 15.74
CA ARG A 108 -19.56 -5.09 16.57
C ARG A 108 -19.26 -4.53 17.96
N GLY A 109 -18.81 -3.28 18.03
CA GLY A 109 -18.57 -2.62 19.32
C GLY A 109 -19.82 -2.48 20.20
N ARG A 110 -21.02 -2.48 19.60
CA ARG A 110 -22.30 -2.39 20.32
C ARG A 110 -22.82 -3.74 20.83
N LEU A 111 -22.49 -4.84 20.14
CA LEU A 111 -22.83 -6.20 20.56
C LEU A 111 -21.95 -6.68 21.73
N ASP A 112 -20.68 -6.29 21.74
CA ASP A 112 -19.74 -6.68 22.80
C ASP A 112 -20.04 -6.02 24.16
N GLN A 113 -20.73 -4.87 24.16
CA GLN A 113 -21.15 -4.20 25.40
C GLN A 113 -22.42 -4.82 26.04
N HIS A 114 -23.20 -5.59 25.28
CA HIS A 114 -24.43 -6.22 25.80
C HIS A 114 -24.19 -7.62 26.38
N ASN A 115 -23.11 -8.31 25.99
CA ASN A 115 -22.82 -9.67 26.46
C ASN A 115 -21.95 -9.74 27.73
N ASN A 116 -21.62 -8.60 28.34
CA ASN A 116 -20.81 -8.54 29.57
C ASN A 116 -21.62 -8.11 30.82
N VAL A 117 -22.96 -8.14 30.72
CA VAL A 117 -23.88 -7.91 31.85
C VAL A 117 -24.96 -9.00 31.83
N THR A 118 -24.61 -10.23 32.23
CA THR A 118 -25.52 -11.20 32.86
C THR A 118 -24.71 -12.24 33.63
#